data_AF-A0AAE3YT46-F1
#
_entry.id   AF-A0AAE3YT46-F1
#
_cell.length_a   1.000
_cell.length_b   1.000
_cell.length_c   1.000
_cell.angle_alpha   90.00
_cell.angle_beta   90.00
_cell.angle_gamma   90.00
#
_symmetry.space_group_name_H-M   'P 1'
#
loop_
_entity.id
_entity.type
_entity.pdbx_description
1 polymer ?
#
loop_
_entity_poly.entity_id
_entity_poly.type
_entity_poly.pdbx_seq_one_letter_code
_entity_poly.pdbx_strand_id
1 'polypeptide(L)'
;MIEWRCPECGTANDASAPRCLVCDGAAPEAAVVAMTSLPGTHRRRAPEPSDRWRLAGIAAVVLAVLLAAGYLILDTGPESAAGTTAPGSESGSEAGAASLAAPEATVREDAPGVPDAGVPDEGLTWVEPSPVTEAGTAYQPPPTRAGLVSIAPEAAADHRAAEIAALFDTYFTGINAHDPTVATRVFAPGGVVDPGDATQVAAFNADTATTQDSDVWLLAVDGDVATVSFTSSQAPGYGPPERPAETCTDWRLDFLLTADPLIMGTAPGAVSAPCA
;
A
#
# COMPACT_ATOMS: atom_id res chain seq x y z
N MET A 1 -12.09 -2.27 -36.77
CA MET A 1 -10.69 -1.94 -36.47
C MET A 1 -9.93 -2.02 -37.77
N ILE A 2 -9.09 -1.03 -38.10
CA ILE A 2 -8.26 -1.11 -39.31
C ILE A 2 -7.10 -2.04 -38.96
N GLU A 3 -6.80 -3.01 -39.82
CA GLU A 3 -5.69 -3.96 -39.66
C GLU A 3 -4.79 -3.85 -40.89
N TRP A 4 -3.48 -4.02 -40.72
CA TRP A 4 -2.53 -4.10 -41.84
C TRP A 4 -1.94 -5.50 -41.92
N ARG A 5 -1.71 -5.99 -43.15
CA ARG A 5 -1.06 -7.28 -43.38
C ARG A 5 0.42 -7.08 -43.68
N CYS A 6 1.26 -7.86 -43.00
CA CYS A 6 2.70 -7.82 -43.22
C CYS A 6 3.05 -8.30 -44.63
N PRO A 7 3.83 -7.53 -45.42
CA PRO A 7 4.20 -7.94 -46.78
C PRO A 7 5.16 -9.13 -46.82
N GLU A 8 5.91 -9.37 -45.74
CA GLU A 8 6.88 -10.47 -45.65
C GLU A 8 6.24 -11.82 -45.33
N CYS A 9 5.26 -11.84 -44.42
CA CYS A 9 4.68 -13.09 -43.91
C CYS A 9 3.13 -13.19 -43.99
N GLY A 10 2.43 -12.13 -44.40
CA GLY A 10 0.97 -12.12 -44.55
C GLY A 10 0.15 -12.02 -43.26
N THR A 11 0.80 -12.02 -42.10
CA THR A 11 0.18 -11.86 -40.78
C THR A 11 -0.59 -10.55 -40.68
N ALA A 12 -1.82 -10.61 -40.16
CA ALA A 12 -2.61 -9.42 -39.83
C ALA A 12 -2.13 -8.85 -38.49
N ASN A 13 -1.88 -7.54 -38.45
CA ASN A 13 -1.44 -6.81 -37.27
C ASN A 13 -2.41 -5.65 -37.02
N ASP A 14 -2.48 -5.23 -35.77
CA ASP A 14 -3.23 -4.03 -35.37
C ASP A 14 -2.71 -2.79 -36.13
N ALA A 15 -3.60 -1.88 -36.53
CA ALA A 15 -3.22 -0.62 -37.19
C ALA A 15 -2.19 0.20 -36.40
N SER A 16 -2.14 0.06 -35.07
CA SER A 16 -1.18 0.74 -34.18
C SER A 16 0.19 0.08 -34.10
N ALA A 17 0.34 -1.17 -34.56
CA ALA A 17 1.60 -1.91 -34.45
C ALA A 17 2.63 -1.39 -35.46
N PRO A 18 3.80 -0.89 -35.01
CA PRO A 18 4.83 -0.35 -35.92
C PRO A 18 5.60 -1.45 -36.68
N ARG A 19 5.55 -2.70 -36.19
CA ARG A 19 6.24 -3.87 -36.73
C ARG A 19 5.36 -5.10 -36.63
N CYS A 20 5.61 -6.09 -37.49
CA CYS A 20 4.85 -7.33 -37.48
C CYS A 20 5.21 -8.19 -36.25
N LEU A 21 4.20 -8.67 -35.54
CA LEU A 21 4.36 -9.48 -34.33
C LEU A 21 5.06 -10.83 -34.58
N VAL A 22 5.05 -11.33 -35.81
CA VAL A 22 5.58 -12.66 -36.15
C VAL A 22 6.99 -12.61 -36.73
N CYS A 23 7.29 -11.64 -37.60
CA CYS A 23 8.58 -11.59 -38.30
C CYS A 23 9.37 -10.28 -38.08
N ASP A 24 8.86 -9.37 -37.25
CA ASP A 24 9.47 -8.05 -36.97
C ASP A 24 9.65 -7.16 -38.23
N GLY A 25 9.00 -7.53 -39.33
CA GLY A 25 8.96 -6.75 -40.58
C GLY A 25 8.27 -5.41 -40.38
N ALA A 26 8.79 -4.35 -41.01
CA ALA A 26 8.29 -2.99 -40.85
C ALA A 26 6.87 -2.83 -41.43
N ALA A 27 6.06 -1.99 -40.78
CA ALA A 27 4.77 -1.58 -41.34
C ALA A 27 4.96 -0.81 -42.66
N PRO A 28 4.10 -1.00 -43.67
CA PRO A 28 4.19 -0.25 -44.91
C PRO A 28 4.01 1.26 -44.66
N GLU A 29 4.75 2.12 -45.36
CA GLU A 29 4.73 3.58 -45.16
C GLU A 29 3.30 4.19 -45.19
N ALA A 30 2.39 3.60 -45.97
CA ALA A 30 0.99 4.03 -46.02
C ALA A 30 0.24 3.86 -44.67
N ALA A 31 0.59 2.84 -43.86
CA ALA A 31 0.06 2.67 -42.51
C ALA A 31 0.65 3.71 -41.54
N VAL A 32 1.92 4.07 -41.73
CA VAL A 32 2.61 5.10 -40.93
C VAL A 32 2.02 6.49 -41.20
N VAL A 33 1.71 6.83 -42.46
CA VAL A 33 1.10 8.12 -42.81
C VAL A 33 -0.34 8.26 -42.27
N ALA A 34 -1.09 7.16 -42.15
CA ALA A 34 -2.40 7.16 -41.51
C ALA A 34 -2.34 7.49 -40.01
N MET A 35 -1.25 7.12 -39.31
CA MET A 35 -1.02 7.53 -37.92
C MET A 35 -0.75 9.02 -37.79
N THR A 36 -0.04 9.63 -38.76
CA THR A 36 0.32 11.05 -38.72
C THR A 36 -0.78 11.99 -39.22
N SER A 37 -1.77 11.45 -39.95
CA SER A 37 -2.83 12.23 -40.62
C SER A 37 -4.20 12.15 -39.95
N LEU A 38 -4.30 11.48 -38.80
CA LEU A 38 -5.48 11.62 -37.95
C LEU A 38 -5.61 13.11 -37.59
N PRO A 39 -6.70 13.80 -37.99
CA PRO A 39 -6.93 15.19 -37.60
C PRO A 39 -6.83 15.20 -36.09
N GLY A 40 -5.89 15.98 -35.58
CA GLY A 40 -5.56 16.01 -34.16
C GLY A 40 -6.86 15.98 -33.38
N THR A 41 -7.18 14.80 -32.82
CA THR A 41 -7.95 14.76 -31.60
C THR A 41 -7.19 15.74 -30.76
N HIS A 42 -7.82 16.89 -30.49
CA HIS A 42 -7.35 17.81 -29.50
C HIS A 42 -6.65 16.94 -28.46
N ARG A 43 -5.35 17.17 -28.24
CA ARG A 43 -4.84 16.95 -26.90
C ARG A 43 -5.82 17.76 -26.08
N ARG A 44 -6.87 17.09 -25.59
CA ARG A 44 -7.48 17.47 -24.34
C ARG A 44 -6.24 17.51 -23.50
N ARG A 45 -5.76 18.73 -23.20
CA ARG A 45 -5.00 18.93 -21.99
C ARG A 45 -5.72 18.03 -21.01
N ALA A 46 -5.02 17.03 -20.46
CA ALA A 46 -5.50 16.42 -19.23
C ALA A 46 -6.03 17.61 -18.42
N PRO A 47 -7.33 17.64 -18.07
CA PRO A 47 -7.88 18.78 -17.37
C PRO A 47 -6.86 19.10 -16.30
N GLU A 48 -6.26 20.29 -16.36
CA GLU A 48 -5.31 20.72 -15.34
C GLU A 48 -5.98 20.33 -14.03
N PRO A 49 -5.33 19.54 -13.16
CA PRO A 49 -5.95 19.05 -11.95
C PRO A 49 -6.48 20.27 -11.24
N SER A 50 -7.79 20.50 -11.41
CA SER A 50 -8.38 21.75 -11.00
C SER A 50 -8.18 21.78 -9.50
N ASP A 51 -7.79 22.93 -8.95
CA ASP A 51 -7.59 23.15 -7.51
C ASP A 51 -8.77 22.66 -6.63
N ARG A 52 -9.89 22.27 -7.24
CA ARG A 52 -10.99 21.52 -6.64
C ARG A 52 -10.62 20.17 -6.00
N TRP A 53 -9.58 19.45 -6.48
CA TRP A 53 -9.19 18.18 -5.83
C TRP A 53 -8.38 18.39 -4.54
N ARG A 54 -7.65 19.51 -4.43
CA ARG A 54 -7.03 19.91 -3.16
C ARG A 54 -8.08 20.37 -2.15
N LEU A 55 -9.17 20.98 -2.61
CA LEU A 55 -10.30 21.35 -1.75
C LEU A 55 -11.19 20.15 -1.37
N ALA A 56 -11.30 19.10 -2.20
CA ALA A 56 -12.07 17.91 -1.84
C ALA A 56 -11.40 17.09 -0.72
N GLY A 57 -10.07 16.93 -0.76
CA GLY A 57 -9.32 16.31 0.34
C GLY A 57 -9.40 17.10 1.65
N ILE A 58 -9.29 18.44 1.58
CA ILE A 58 -9.43 19.31 2.76
C ILE A 58 -10.89 19.34 3.25
N ALA A 59 -11.88 19.34 2.36
CA ALA A 59 -13.29 19.34 2.73
C ALA A 59 -13.71 18.02 3.40
N ALA A 60 -13.17 16.88 2.97
CA ALA A 60 -13.42 15.59 3.63
C ALA A 60 -12.84 15.56 5.04
N VAL A 61 -11.61 16.05 5.24
CA VAL A 61 -10.98 16.16 6.56
C VAL A 61 -11.73 17.15 7.46
N VAL A 62 -12.14 18.31 6.93
CA VAL A 62 -12.92 19.30 7.69
C VAL A 62 -14.32 18.77 8.03
N LEU A 63 -14.97 18.03 7.13
CA LEU A 63 -16.28 17.42 7.40
C LEU A 63 -16.17 16.32 8.45
N ALA A 64 -15.12 15.48 8.41
CA ALA A 64 -14.86 14.47 9.42
C ALA A 64 -14.56 15.10 10.80
N VAL A 65 -13.78 16.18 10.85
CA VAL A 65 -13.50 16.92 12.10
C VAL A 65 -14.77 17.61 12.63
N LEU A 66 -15.62 18.17 11.77
CA LEU A 66 -16.89 18.80 12.20
C LEU A 66 -17.94 17.78 12.64
N LEU A 67 -17.97 16.59 12.06
CA LEU A 67 -18.86 15.50 12.51
C LEU A 67 -18.37 14.91 13.84
N ALA A 68 -17.06 14.73 14.03
CA ALA A 68 -16.49 14.30 15.31
C ALA A 68 -16.69 15.36 16.43
N ALA A 69 -16.51 16.64 16.12
CA ALA A 69 -16.77 17.74 17.07
C ALA A 69 -18.27 17.93 17.34
N GLY A 70 -19.14 17.72 16.36
CA GLY A 70 -20.60 17.78 16.52
C GLY A 70 -21.15 16.61 17.35
N TYR A 71 -20.56 15.42 17.21
CA TYR A 71 -20.95 14.24 18.00
C TYR A 71 -20.58 14.40 19.49
N LEU A 72 -19.48 15.09 19.81
CA LEU A 72 -19.10 15.41 21.19
C LEU A 72 -20.01 16.47 21.85
N ILE A 73 -20.77 17.26 21.08
CA ILE A 73 -21.67 18.28 21.64
C ILE A 73 -23.07 17.71 21.93
N LEU A 74 -23.50 16.65 21.24
CA LEU A 74 -24.85 16.09 21.37
C LEU A 74 -25.03 15.08 22.51
N ASP A 75 -23.97 14.72 23.24
CA ASP A 75 -24.06 13.86 24.44
C ASP A 75 -24.08 14.65 25.77
N THR A 76 -24.08 15.98 25.71
CA THR A 76 -24.45 16.83 26.87
C THR A 76 -25.95 17.09 26.83
N GLY A 77 -26.71 16.03 27.13
CA GLY A 77 -28.17 16.11 27.22
C GLY A 77 -28.64 17.21 28.19
N PRO A 78 -29.69 17.97 27.85
CA PRO A 78 -30.30 18.91 28.78
C PRO A 78 -31.10 18.12 29.83
N GLU A 79 -30.52 17.93 31.01
CA GLU A 79 -31.24 17.50 32.21
C GLU A 79 -32.28 18.57 32.57
N SER A 80 -33.50 18.38 32.05
CA SER A 80 -34.69 19.02 32.55
C SER A 80 -35.19 18.22 33.75
N ALA A 81 -34.72 18.58 34.95
CA ALA A 81 -35.40 18.23 36.19
C ALA A 81 -35.44 19.46 37.11
N ALA A 82 -36.61 20.10 37.11
CA ALA A 82 -36.95 21.13 38.05
C ALA A 82 -37.08 20.55 39.47
N GLY A 83 -36.43 21.22 40.43
CA GLY A 83 -36.94 21.42 41.78
C GLY A 83 -36.52 20.42 42.85
N THR A 84 -35.64 20.85 43.76
CA THR A 84 -36.02 21.24 45.14
C THR A 84 -34.77 21.53 45.97
N THR A 85 -34.77 22.70 46.60
CA THR A 85 -33.82 23.26 47.57
C THR A 85 -33.52 22.38 48.78
N ALA A 86 -32.24 22.30 49.15
CA ALA A 86 -31.79 22.34 50.55
C ALA A 86 -30.32 22.82 50.62
N PRO A 87 -29.94 23.74 51.53
CA PRO A 87 -28.57 24.14 51.74
C PRO A 87 -27.90 23.25 52.80
N GLY A 88 -26.71 22.75 52.50
CA GLY A 88 -25.90 21.97 53.44
C GLY A 88 -24.42 22.21 53.17
N SER A 89 -23.82 23.03 54.03
CA SER A 89 -22.40 23.23 54.20
C SER A 89 -21.62 21.93 54.37
N GLU A 90 -20.38 21.90 53.86
CA GLU A 90 -19.14 21.33 54.45
C GLU A 90 -18.13 21.19 53.29
N SER A 91 -17.17 22.11 53.11
CA SER A 91 -15.89 22.26 53.84
C SER A 91 -14.98 21.03 53.76
N GLY A 92 -13.87 21.18 53.01
CA GLY A 92 -12.76 20.22 52.87
C GLY A 92 -12.24 20.25 51.43
N SER A 93 -11.32 21.14 51.03
CA SER A 93 -9.93 21.26 51.47
C SER A 93 -9.20 19.93 51.47
N GLU A 94 -8.56 19.57 50.35
CA GLU A 94 -7.16 19.13 50.36
C GLU A 94 -6.56 19.18 48.96
N ALA A 95 -5.55 20.04 48.85
CA ALA A 95 -4.63 20.11 47.72
C ALA A 95 -3.66 18.93 47.80
N GLY A 96 -3.76 17.99 46.86
CA GLY A 96 -2.79 16.92 46.68
C GLY A 96 -1.83 17.25 45.55
N ALA A 97 -0.80 18.04 45.85
CA ALA A 97 0.39 18.13 45.00
C ALA A 97 1.28 16.90 45.27
N ALA A 98 1.47 16.05 44.27
CA ALA A 98 2.52 15.03 44.25
C ALA A 98 3.20 15.13 42.87
N SER A 99 4.32 15.85 42.77
CA SER A 99 5.67 15.46 43.17
C SER A 99 6.35 14.62 42.09
N LEU A 100 7.42 15.25 41.58
CA LEU A 100 8.35 14.80 40.57
C LEU A 100 9.05 13.49 41.00
N ALA A 101 9.18 12.54 40.09
CA ALA A 101 10.25 11.55 40.13
C ALA A 101 10.52 11.03 38.71
N ALA A 102 11.58 11.57 38.11
CA ALA A 102 12.25 10.95 36.97
C ALA A 102 13.17 9.83 37.50
N PRO A 103 13.18 8.64 36.89
CA PRO A 103 14.27 7.70 37.10
C PRO A 103 15.36 7.94 36.04
N GLU A 104 16.46 8.57 36.47
CA GLU A 104 17.76 8.38 35.84
C GLU A 104 18.20 6.92 36.09
N ALA A 105 18.29 6.12 35.04
CA ALA A 105 18.97 4.82 35.08
C ALA A 105 20.20 4.88 34.16
N THR A 106 21.30 5.32 34.74
CA THR A 106 22.65 5.14 34.21
C THR A 106 23.07 3.70 34.45
N VAL A 107 23.00 2.84 33.42
CA VAL A 107 23.71 1.56 33.42
C VAL A 107 24.88 1.67 32.47
N ARG A 108 26.04 1.85 33.09
CA ARG A 108 27.38 1.73 32.52
C ARG A 108 27.76 0.26 32.65
N GLU A 109 27.75 -0.48 31.54
CA GLU A 109 28.28 -1.84 31.52
C GLU A 109 29.71 -1.82 30.99
N ASP A 110 30.63 -2.04 31.93
CA ASP A 110 32.04 -2.30 31.70
C ASP A 110 32.22 -3.53 30.80
N ALA A 111 32.88 -3.33 29.66
CA ALA A 111 33.39 -4.42 28.85
C ALA A 111 34.66 -4.99 29.52
N PRO A 112 34.67 -6.27 29.94
CA PRO A 112 35.89 -6.90 30.44
C PRO A 112 36.92 -7.03 29.32
N GLY A 113 38.11 -6.48 29.57
CA GLY A 113 39.25 -6.55 28.67
C GLY A 113 39.60 -8.00 28.33
N VAL A 114 39.67 -8.28 27.03
CA VAL A 114 40.19 -9.53 26.49
C VAL A 114 41.70 -9.57 26.78
N PRO A 115 42.22 -10.57 27.51
CA PRO A 115 43.65 -10.73 27.69
C PRO A 115 44.29 -11.08 26.34
N ASP A 116 45.29 -10.29 25.97
CA ASP A 116 46.19 -10.50 24.85
C ASP A 116 47.04 -11.75 25.11
N ALA A 117 46.52 -12.91 24.69
CA ALA A 117 47.23 -14.17 24.71
C ALA A 117 48.09 -14.25 23.44
N GLY A 118 49.38 -13.94 23.59
CA GLY A 118 50.38 -14.07 22.54
C GLY A 118 50.32 -15.45 21.89
N VAL A 119 49.95 -15.47 20.62
CA VAL A 119 49.92 -16.67 19.79
C VAL A 119 51.36 -17.00 19.40
N PRO A 120 51.89 -18.20 19.74
CA PRO A 120 53.17 -18.63 19.24
C PRO A 120 53.12 -18.81 17.71
N ASP A 121 54.08 -18.18 17.04
CA ASP A 121 54.37 -18.29 15.61
C ASP A 121 54.85 -19.71 15.29
N GLU A 122 53.92 -20.66 15.23
CA GLU A 122 54.18 -22.01 14.71
C GLU A 122 53.92 -22.03 13.21
N GLY A 123 54.97 -22.36 12.46
CA GLY A 123 55.09 -22.21 11.02
C GLY A 123 53.86 -22.66 10.22
N LEU A 124 53.37 -21.72 9.41
CA LEU A 124 52.32 -21.93 8.41
C LEU A 124 52.80 -22.95 7.36
N THR A 125 52.48 -24.22 7.56
CA THR A 125 52.50 -25.20 6.47
C THR A 125 51.34 -24.89 5.54
N TRP A 126 51.66 -24.43 4.32
CA TRP A 126 50.69 -24.27 3.25
C TRP A 126 50.02 -25.61 2.94
N VAL A 127 48.81 -25.81 3.45
CA VAL A 127 47.95 -26.91 3.05
C VAL A 127 47.27 -26.47 1.75
N GLU A 128 47.60 -27.15 0.65
CA GLU A 128 46.91 -26.96 -0.63
C GLU A 128 45.42 -27.26 -0.43
N PRO A 129 44.51 -26.28 -0.60
CA PRO A 129 43.10 -26.50 -0.34
C PRO A 129 42.59 -27.56 -1.31
N SER A 130 42.04 -28.65 -0.76
CA SER A 130 41.31 -29.64 -1.56
C SER A 130 40.23 -28.92 -2.37
N PRO A 131 40.01 -29.29 -3.64
CA PRO A 131 39.00 -28.64 -4.46
C PRO A 131 37.64 -28.80 -3.77
N VAL A 132 37.15 -27.69 -3.21
CA VAL A 132 35.79 -27.63 -2.67
C VAL A 132 34.89 -27.89 -3.86
N THR A 133 34.26 -29.07 -3.88
CA THR A 133 33.22 -29.36 -4.85
C THR A 133 32.10 -28.40 -4.53
N GLU A 134 32.01 -27.30 -5.28
CA GLU A 134 30.90 -26.37 -5.21
C GLU A 134 29.63 -27.17 -5.50
N ALA A 135 28.91 -27.53 -4.43
CA ALA A 135 27.60 -28.12 -4.55
C ALA A 135 26.73 -27.08 -5.23
N GLY A 136 26.52 -27.25 -6.55
CA GLY A 136 25.74 -26.33 -7.34
C GLY A 136 24.40 -26.11 -6.67
N THR A 137 24.10 -24.85 -6.34
CA THR A 137 22.83 -24.46 -5.75
C THR A 137 21.73 -24.90 -6.71
N ALA A 138 20.90 -25.85 -6.29
CA ALA A 138 19.79 -26.31 -7.12
C ALA A 138 18.90 -25.10 -7.46
N TYR A 139 18.63 -24.90 -8.75
CA TYR A 139 17.71 -23.87 -9.19
C TYR A 139 16.33 -24.11 -8.57
N GLN A 140 15.91 -23.23 -7.67
CA GLN A 140 14.53 -23.20 -7.20
C GLN A 140 13.74 -22.26 -8.11
N PRO A 141 12.60 -22.73 -8.67
CA PRO A 141 11.72 -21.83 -9.40
C PRO A 141 11.24 -20.72 -8.46
N PRO A 142 11.03 -19.49 -8.97
CA PRO A 142 10.53 -18.39 -8.16
C PRO A 142 9.13 -18.73 -7.59
N PRO A 143 8.81 -18.26 -6.37
CA PRO A 143 7.50 -18.49 -5.78
C PRO A 143 6.41 -17.81 -6.61
N THR A 144 5.27 -18.48 -6.74
CA THR A 144 4.11 -17.98 -7.50
C THR A 144 3.00 -17.42 -6.60
N ARG A 145 3.17 -17.48 -5.28
CA ARG A 145 2.17 -17.06 -4.29
C ARG A 145 2.83 -16.79 -2.94
N ALA A 146 2.30 -15.80 -2.21
CA ALA A 146 2.52 -15.58 -0.79
C ALA A 146 1.15 -15.45 -0.10
N GLY A 147 0.76 -16.46 0.69
CA GLY A 147 -0.54 -16.51 1.37
C GLY A 147 -1.74 -16.30 0.43
N LEU A 148 -2.49 -15.22 0.62
CA LEU A 148 -3.63 -14.79 -0.20
C LEU A 148 -3.23 -14.21 -1.57
N VAL A 149 -1.99 -13.77 -1.73
CA VAL A 149 -1.52 -13.01 -2.91
C VAL A 149 -0.88 -13.93 -3.93
N SER A 150 -1.48 -14.02 -5.11
CA SER A 150 -0.87 -14.69 -6.27
C SER A 150 0.07 -13.72 -7.00
N ILE A 151 1.18 -14.23 -7.52
CA ILE A 151 2.21 -13.43 -8.21
C ILE A 151 2.10 -13.71 -9.72
N ALA A 152 1.80 -12.67 -10.49
CA ALA A 152 1.75 -12.79 -11.94
C ALA A 152 3.16 -12.99 -12.53
N PRO A 153 3.30 -13.61 -13.72
CA PRO A 153 4.61 -13.83 -14.35
C PRO A 153 5.43 -12.55 -14.56
N GLU A 154 4.77 -11.42 -14.83
CA GLU A 154 5.42 -10.12 -15.02
C GLU A 154 6.02 -9.61 -13.70
N ALA A 155 5.24 -9.57 -12.62
CA ALA A 155 5.78 -9.27 -11.28
C ALA A 155 6.91 -10.22 -10.87
N ALA A 156 6.79 -11.52 -11.16
CA ALA A 156 7.79 -12.52 -10.80
C ALA A 156 9.18 -12.30 -11.44
N ALA A 157 9.29 -11.40 -12.43
CA ALA A 157 10.58 -10.99 -13.00
C ALA A 157 11.36 -10.05 -12.07
N ASP A 158 10.70 -9.35 -11.12
CA ASP A 158 11.37 -8.57 -10.07
C ASP A 158 11.75 -9.47 -8.90
N HIS A 159 13.03 -9.46 -8.54
CA HIS A 159 13.56 -10.20 -7.38
C HIS A 159 12.86 -9.88 -6.05
N ARG A 160 12.22 -8.72 -5.90
CA ARG A 160 11.48 -8.31 -4.69
C ARG A 160 10.04 -8.81 -4.66
N ALA A 161 9.53 -9.40 -5.75
CA ALA A 161 8.11 -9.73 -5.87
C ALA A 161 7.59 -10.64 -4.75
N ALA A 162 8.41 -11.60 -4.29
CA ALA A 162 8.03 -12.48 -3.18
C ALA A 162 7.85 -11.71 -1.85
N GLU A 163 8.73 -10.76 -1.57
CA GLU A 163 8.67 -9.92 -0.36
C GLU A 163 7.49 -8.95 -0.43
N ILE A 164 7.30 -8.28 -1.57
CA ILE A 164 6.17 -7.37 -1.80
C ILE A 164 4.84 -8.13 -1.72
N ALA A 165 4.76 -9.35 -2.26
CA ALA A 165 3.57 -10.19 -2.13
C ALA A 165 3.29 -10.58 -0.66
N ALA A 166 4.33 -10.85 0.14
CA ALA A 166 4.17 -11.12 1.57
C ALA A 166 3.71 -9.89 2.38
N LEU A 167 4.14 -8.69 1.98
CA LEU A 167 3.61 -7.43 2.51
C LEU A 167 2.11 -7.31 2.23
N PHE A 168 1.69 -7.54 0.98
CA PHE A 168 0.26 -7.45 0.63
C PHE A 168 -0.55 -8.56 1.30
N ASP A 169 0.01 -9.77 1.45
CA ASP A 169 -0.64 -10.85 2.20
C ASP A 169 -0.96 -10.43 3.64
N THR A 170 -0.01 -9.77 4.30
CA THR A 170 -0.23 -9.20 5.63
C THR A 170 -1.35 -8.16 5.62
N TYR A 171 -1.32 -7.22 4.66
CA TYR A 171 -2.34 -6.18 4.53
C TYR A 171 -3.74 -6.78 4.38
N PHE A 172 -3.95 -7.63 3.38
CA PHE A 172 -5.25 -8.22 3.07
C PHE A 172 -5.72 -9.21 4.15
N THR A 173 -4.80 -9.92 4.80
CA THR A 173 -5.13 -10.72 5.99
C THR A 173 -5.66 -9.85 7.12
N GLY A 174 -5.04 -8.69 7.37
CA GLY A 174 -5.49 -7.74 8.38
C GLY A 174 -6.87 -7.16 8.08
N ILE A 175 -7.12 -6.76 6.83
CA ILE A 175 -8.44 -6.30 6.37
C ILE A 175 -9.50 -7.39 6.59
N ASN A 176 -9.24 -8.61 6.10
CA ASN A 176 -10.19 -9.72 6.17
C ASN A 176 -10.45 -10.22 7.60
N ALA A 177 -9.49 -10.03 8.50
CA ALA A 177 -9.65 -10.32 9.92
C ALA A 177 -10.30 -9.16 10.70
N HIS A 178 -10.54 -8.02 10.04
CA HIS A 178 -10.91 -6.75 10.66
C HIS A 178 -9.98 -6.36 11.81
N ASP A 179 -8.68 -6.63 11.63
CA ASP A 179 -7.62 -6.23 12.56
C ASP A 179 -6.82 -5.09 11.94
N PRO A 180 -7.16 -3.83 12.28
CA PRO A 180 -6.50 -2.67 11.70
C PRO A 180 -5.04 -2.58 12.16
N THR A 181 -4.65 -3.20 13.27
CA THR A 181 -3.25 -3.21 13.73
C THR A 181 -2.40 -4.07 12.81
N VAL A 182 -2.94 -5.22 12.38
CA VAL A 182 -2.26 -6.11 11.41
C VAL A 182 -2.21 -5.48 10.02
N ALA A 183 -3.31 -4.86 9.57
CA ALA A 183 -3.36 -4.24 8.26
C ALA A 183 -2.45 -3.00 8.17
N THR A 184 -2.43 -2.15 9.20
CA THR A 184 -1.70 -0.88 9.14
C THR A 184 -0.20 -1.02 9.38
N ARG A 185 0.28 -2.12 9.96
CA ARG A 185 1.73 -2.32 10.23
C ARG A 185 2.62 -2.34 8.98
N VAL A 186 2.04 -2.52 7.80
CA VAL A 186 2.78 -2.50 6.54
C VAL A 186 2.86 -1.12 5.91
N PHE A 187 2.22 -0.10 6.49
CA PHE A 187 2.38 1.27 6.04
C PHE A 187 3.66 1.88 6.60
N ALA A 188 4.27 2.75 5.81
CA ALA A 188 5.41 3.53 6.24
C ALA A 188 4.95 4.65 7.20
N PRO A 189 5.74 4.99 8.24
CA PRO A 189 5.52 6.23 9.00
C PRO A 189 5.49 7.44 8.06
N GLY A 190 4.48 8.29 8.21
CA GLY A 190 4.25 9.44 7.30
C GLY A 190 3.65 9.09 5.93
N GLY A 191 3.21 7.84 5.72
CA GLY A 191 2.36 7.45 4.59
C GLY A 191 0.92 7.96 4.73
N VAL A 192 0.02 7.46 3.88
CA VAL A 192 -1.42 7.80 3.93
C VAL A 192 -2.11 7.35 5.23
N VAL A 193 -1.55 6.35 5.91
CA VAL A 193 -1.94 5.91 7.25
C VAL A 193 -0.66 5.74 8.05
N ASP A 194 -0.50 6.50 9.13
CA ASP A 194 0.61 6.32 10.07
C ASP A 194 0.25 5.24 11.12
N PRO A 195 0.96 4.09 11.16
CA PRO A 195 0.67 3.04 12.15
C PRO A 195 0.95 3.46 13.60
N GLY A 196 1.72 4.54 13.82
CA GLY A 196 1.95 5.12 15.14
C GLY A 196 0.85 6.09 15.60
N ASP A 197 -0.05 6.50 14.71
CA ASP A 197 -1.15 7.43 15.03
C ASP A 197 -2.47 6.67 15.22
N ALA A 198 -2.86 6.49 16.48
CA ALA A 198 -4.09 5.79 16.85
C ALA A 198 -5.36 6.39 16.22
N THR A 199 -5.38 7.69 15.92
CA THR A 199 -6.54 8.35 15.30
C THR A 199 -6.66 7.92 13.84
N GLN A 200 -5.55 7.85 13.11
CA GLN A 200 -5.54 7.40 11.72
C GLN A 200 -5.86 5.92 11.61
N VAL A 201 -5.31 5.08 12.50
CA VAL A 201 -5.63 3.65 12.55
C VAL A 201 -7.12 3.42 12.84
N ALA A 202 -7.72 4.21 13.75
CA ALA A 202 -9.15 4.12 14.04
C ALA A 202 -10.03 4.54 12.86
N ALA A 203 -9.65 5.59 12.12
CA ALA A 203 -10.34 6.02 10.91
C ALA A 203 -10.25 4.94 9.82
N PHE A 204 -9.05 4.41 9.57
CA PHE A 204 -8.83 3.30 8.65
C PHE A 204 -9.69 2.08 8.99
N ASN A 205 -9.78 1.72 10.29
CA ASN A 205 -10.63 0.63 10.74
C ASN A 205 -12.11 0.89 10.46
N ALA A 206 -12.58 2.12 10.69
CA ALA A 206 -13.98 2.47 10.41
C ALA A 206 -14.32 2.34 8.93
N ASP A 207 -13.40 2.76 8.05
CA ASP A 207 -13.59 2.71 6.59
C ASP A 207 -13.54 1.28 6.03
N THR A 208 -12.82 0.38 6.71
CA THR A 208 -12.61 -1.02 6.26
C THR A 208 -13.38 -2.06 7.10
N ALA A 209 -14.20 -1.61 8.05
CA ALA A 209 -14.88 -2.46 9.04
C ALA A 209 -15.83 -3.52 8.44
N THR A 210 -16.25 -3.34 7.18
CA THR A 210 -17.16 -4.28 6.49
C THR A 210 -16.53 -4.94 5.27
N THR A 211 -15.26 -4.64 5.01
CA THR A 211 -14.55 -5.04 3.81
C THR A 211 -14.04 -6.47 3.91
N GLN A 212 -14.20 -7.22 2.83
CA GLN A 212 -13.61 -8.54 2.65
C GLN A 212 -13.08 -8.66 1.23
N ASP A 213 -11.78 -8.87 1.13
CA ASP A 213 -11.01 -8.90 -0.11
C ASP A 213 -10.62 -10.33 -0.51
N SER A 214 -10.70 -10.61 -1.81
CA SER A 214 -10.34 -11.88 -2.43
C SER A 214 -9.62 -11.67 -3.75
N ASP A 215 -9.18 -12.78 -4.36
CA ASP A 215 -8.59 -12.80 -5.71
C ASP A 215 -7.47 -11.78 -5.89
N VAL A 216 -6.57 -11.72 -4.90
CA VAL A 216 -5.48 -10.76 -4.87
C VAL A 216 -4.34 -11.22 -5.78
N TRP A 217 -3.95 -10.36 -6.71
CA TRP A 217 -2.84 -10.56 -7.63
C TRP A 217 -1.87 -9.39 -7.58
N LEU A 218 -0.60 -9.68 -7.35
CA LEU A 218 0.50 -8.77 -7.67
C LEU A 218 0.79 -8.90 -9.16
N LEU A 219 0.43 -7.88 -9.93
CA LEU A 219 0.48 -7.90 -11.40
C LEU A 219 1.86 -7.49 -11.93
N ALA A 220 2.39 -6.37 -11.41
CA ALA A 220 3.67 -5.80 -11.85
C ALA A 220 4.39 -5.09 -10.68
N VAL A 221 5.71 -4.99 -10.81
CA VAL A 221 6.56 -4.20 -9.90
C VAL A 221 7.50 -3.36 -10.77
N ASP A 222 7.36 -2.04 -10.68
CA ASP A 222 8.10 -1.06 -11.49
C ASP A 222 8.75 -0.01 -10.56
N GLY A 223 10.00 -0.24 -10.18
CA GLY A 223 10.72 0.67 -9.28
C GLY A 223 10.09 0.68 -7.88
N ASP A 224 9.50 1.80 -7.48
CA ASP A 224 8.80 1.99 -6.21
C ASP A 224 7.27 1.83 -6.34
N VAL A 225 6.78 1.35 -7.49
CA VAL A 225 5.35 1.13 -7.73
C VAL A 225 5.05 -0.36 -7.82
N ALA A 226 4.00 -0.81 -7.11
CA ALA A 226 3.46 -2.16 -7.23
C ALA A 226 2.00 -2.11 -7.69
N THR A 227 1.71 -2.72 -8.83
CA THR A 227 0.33 -2.83 -9.35
C THR A 227 -0.32 -4.08 -8.79
N VAL A 228 -1.44 -3.91 -8.08
CA VAL A 228 -2.20 -4.98 -7.46
C VAL A 228 -3.64 -4.94 -7.95
N SER A 229 -4.21 -6.09 -8.27
CA SER A 229 -5.65 -6.25 -8.48
C SER A 229 -6.26 -7.17 -7.43
N PHE A 230 -7.49 -6.89 -7.03
CA PHE A 230 -8.24 -7.71 -6.09
C PHE A 230 -9.73 -7.43 -6.22
N THR A 231 -10.56 -8.35 -5.74
CA THR A 231 -12.00 -8.16 -5.62
C THR A 231 -12.31 -7.83 -4.17
N SER A 232 -13.11 -6.81 -3.94
CA SER A 232 -13.51 -6.37 -2.61
C SER A 232 -15.02 -6.45 -2.45
N SER A 233 -15.48 -7.02 -1.36
CA SER A 233 -16.89 -7.07 -0.97
C SER A 233 -17.12 -6.33 0.33
N GLN A 234 -18.19 -5.54 0.41
CA GLN A 234 -18.42 -4.65 1.56
C GLN A 234 -19.89 -4.28 1.71
N ALA A 235 -20.25 -3.72 2.86
CA ALA A 235 -21.63 -3.29 3.10
C ALA A 235 -22.00 -2.08 2.21
N PRO A 236 -23.30 -1.92 1.86
CA PRO A 236 -23.76 -0.71 1.18
C PRO A 236 -23.39 0.55 1.98
N GLY A 237 -22.93 1.59 1.30
CA GLY A 237 -22.43 2.82 1.90
C GLY A 237 -20.90 2.91 1.97
N TYR A 238 -20.21 1.78 1.82
CA TYR A 238 -18.73 1.71 1.80
C TYR A 238 -18.15 1.62 0.39
N GLY A 239 -19.01 1.56 -0.63
CA GLY A 239 -18.67 1.59 -2.06
C GLY A 239 -17.70 2.73 -2.46
N PRO A 240 -17.10 2.65 -3.65
CA PRO A 240 -16.39 3.79 -4.25
C PRO A 240 -17.25 5.08 -4.15
N PRO A 241 -16.66 6.27 -3.93
CA PRO A 241 -17.42 7.51 -3.71
C PRO A 241 -18.46 7.83 -4.79
N GLU A 242 -18.18 7.45 -6.04
CA GLU A 242 -19.07 7.61 -7.19
C GLU A 242 -20.18 6.54 -7.27
N ARG A 243 -20.04 5.43 -6.54
CA ARG A 243 -20.95 4.28 -6.49
C ARG A 243 -21.10 3.75 -5.04
N PRO A 244 -21.58 4.56 -4.08
CA PRO A 244 -21.56 4.20 -2.66
C PRO A 244 -22.44 2.99 -2.30
N ALA A 245 -23.43 2.66 -3.12
CA ALA A 245 -24.29 1.48 -2.92
C ALA A 245 -23.67 0.18 -3.44
N GLU A 246 -22.50 0.24 -4.09
CA GLU A 246 -21.79 -0.93 -4.58
C GLU A 246 -21.26 -1.77 -3.41
N THR A 247 -21.59 -3.06 -3.44
CA THR A 247 -21.22 -4.05 -2.42
C THR A 247 -20.12 -5.00 -2.88
N CYS A 248 -19.76 -4.93 -4.16
CA CYS A 248 -18.69 -5.72 -4.76
C CYS A 248 -18.00 -4.90 -5.84
N THR A 249 -16.68 -4.74 -5.71
CA THR A 249 -15.84 -3.94 -6.60
C THR A 249 -14.58 -4.71 -6.96
N ASP A 250 -14.29 -4.78 -8.26
CA ASP A 250 -12.98 -5.19 -8.78
C ASP A 250 -12.06 -3.97 -8.82
N TRP A 251 -10.96 -4.06 -8.08
CA TRP A 251 -9.96 -3.01 -7.96
C TRP A 251 -8.71 -3.33 -8.76
N ARG A 252 -8.10 -2.28 -9.31
CA ARG A 252 -6.71 -2.28 -9.75
C ARG A 252 -6.04 -1.00 -9.26
N LEU A 253 -5.11 -1.15 -8.34
CA LEU A 253 -4.41 -0.05 -7.67
C LEU A 253 -2.91 -0.13 -7.93
N ASP A 254 -2.29 1.04 -8.05
CA ASP A 254 -0.85 1.20 -8.07
C ASP A 254 -0.41 1.72 -6.69
N PHE A 255 0.26 0.89 -5.92
CA PHE A 255 0.77 1.23 -4.59
C PHE A 255 2.16 1.85 -4.69
N LEU A 256 2.37 2.96 -4.00
CA LEU A 256 3.68 3.56 -3.81
C LEU A 256 4.36 2.91 -2.61
N LEU A 257 5.58 2.41 -2.80
CA LEU A 257 6.37 1.71 -1.81
C LEU A 257 7.61 2.51 -1.40
N THR A 258 8.09 2.33 -0.17
CA THR A 258 9.44 2.76 0.23
C THR A 258 10.52 1.81 -0.31
N ALA A 259 11.80 2.20 -0.15
CA ALA A 259 12.94 1.36 -0.55
C ALA A 259 12.99 0.01 0.20
N ASP A 260 12.72 0.04 1.51
CA ASP A 260 12.34 -1.15 2.29
C ASP A 260 10.82 -1.26 2.14
N PRO A 261 10.26 -2.30 1.50
CA PRO A 261 8.90 -2.25 0.97
C PRO A 261 7.87 -2.06 2.09
N LEU A 262 7.39 -0.83 2.25
CA LEU A 262 6.25 -0.42 3.08
C LEU A 262 5.35 0.48 2.23
N ILE A 263 4.06 0.47 2.51
CA ILE A 263 3.06 1.23 1.74
C ILE A 263 3.14 2.71 2.15
N MET A 264 3.48 3.59 1.21
CA MET A 264 3.35 5.04 1.37
C MET A 264 1.94 5.53 1.04
N GLY A 265 1.28 4.88 0.07
CA GLY A 265 -0.05 5.24 -0.41
C GLY A 265 -0.35 4.63 -1.76
N THR A 266 -1.28 5.23 -2.49
CA THR A 266 -1.62 4.83 -3.86
C THR A 266 -1.30 5.95 -4.84
N ALA A 267 -0.77 5.59 -6.01
CA ALA A 267 -0.58 6.51 -7.11
C ALA A 267 -1.94 6.94 -7.69
N PRO A 268 -2.03 8.13 -8.29
CA PRO A 268 -3.23 8.54 -9.01
C PRO A 268 -3.52 7.56 -10.16
N GLY A 269 -4.80 7.28 -10.41
CA GLY A 269 -5.21 6.40 -11.51
C GLY A 269 -5.76 5.05 -11.09
N ALA A 270 -6.11 4.88 -9.80
CA ALA A 270 -6.91 3.75 -9.33
C ALA A 270 -8.09 3.48 -10.27
N VAL A 271 -8.20 2.23 -10.71
CA VAL A 271 -9.31 1.76 -11.55
C VAL A 271 -10.20 0.88 -10.69
N SER A 272 -11.51 1.13 -10.76
CA SER A 272 -12.53 0.32 -10.12
C SER A 272 -13.64 -0.02 -11.10
N ALA A 273 -14.19 -1.22 -10.99
CA ALA A 273 -15.36 -1.65 -11.74
C ALA A 273 -16.28 -2.47 -10.83
N PRO A 274 -17.61 -2.42 -11.02
CA PRO A 274 -18.50 -3.36 -10.36
C PRO A 274 -18.15 -4.79 -10.76
N CYS A 275 -18.26 -5.72 -9.82
CA CYS A 275 -18.13 -7.15 -10.10
C CYS A 275 -19.14 -7.60 -11.17
N ALA A 276 -18.75 -8.57 -12.01
CA ALA A 276 -19.56 -9.12 -13.09
C ALA A 276 -20.68 -10.08 -12.63
#